data_AF-A0A0M3IMC9-F1
#
_entry.id   AF-A0A0M3IMC9-F1
#
_cell.length_a   1.000
_cell.length_b   1.000
_cell.length_c   1.000
_cell.angle_alpha   90.00
_cell.angle_beta   90.00
_cell.angle_gamma   90.00
#
_symmetry.space_group_name_H-M   'P 1'
#
loop_
_entity.id
_entity.type
_entity.pdbx_description
1 polymer ?
#
loop_
_entity_poly.entity_id
_entity_poly.type
_entity_poly.pdbx_seq_one_letter_code
_entity_poly.pdbx_strand_id
1 'polypeptide(L)'
;LQLIGQWDRTHGAGINAPSRLAQTLGLNARVQSFQAFNTCYKDTGLVGVYFVCEETGVMPVVDAITQQWIDLCDNITDEEVERGKRTLLTNILLMLDGSTPICEDIGRWVVRLIFTF
;
A
#
# COMPACT_ATOMS: atom_id res chain seq x y z
N LEU A 1 0.15 -2.16 4.16
CA LEU A 1 -0.48 -1.11 3.33
C LEU A 1 -1.32 -1.62 2.17
N GLN A 2 -1.49 -2.92 1.97
CA GLN A 2 -2.44 -3.41 0.94
C GLN A 2 -3.89 -2.92 1.13
N LEU A 3 -4.25 -2.49 2.33
CA LEU A 3 -5.53 -1.82 2.61
C LEU A 3 -5.65 -0.44 1.93
N ILE A 4 -4.58 0.35 1.93
CA ILE A 4 -4.52 1.66 1.25
C ILE A 4 -4.23 1.46 -0.25
N GLY A 5 -3.30 0.54 -0.55
CA GLY A 5 -3.00 0.10 -1.91
C GLY A 5 -2.20 1.10 -2.73
N GLN A 6 -2.35 0.99 -4.04
CA GLN A 6 -1.75 1.86 -5.05
C GLN A 6 -2.77 2.13 -6.13
N TRP A 7 -2.70 3.29 -6.76
CA TRP A 7 -3.58 3.68 -7.85
C TRP A 7 -2.86 4.62 -8.80
N ASP A 8 -3.16 4.50 -10.08
CA ASP A 8 -2.68 5.36 -11.14
C ASP A 8 -3.81 5.53 -12.17
N ARG A 9 -3.87 6.69 -12.86
CA ARG A 9 -4.86 6.95 -13.92
C ARG A 9 -4.79 5.94 -15.06
N THR A 10 -3.61 5.37 -15.31
CA THR A 10 -3.40 4.35 -16.36
C THR A 10 -3.85 2.95 -15.92
N HIS A 11 -4.11 2.75 -14.63
CA HIS A 11 -4.50 1.44 -14.09
C HIS A 11 -5.93 1.11 -14.53
N GLY A 12 -6.09 0.03 -15.30
CA GLY A 12 -7.36 -0.37 -15.91
C GLY A 12 -8.52 -0.67 -14.95
N ALA A 13 -8.28 -0.65 -13.64
CA ALA A 13 -9.32 -0.77 -12.61
C ALA A 13 -10.11 0.54 -12.36
N GLY A 14 -9.59 1.70 -12.79
CA GLY A 14 -10.29 2.99 -12.73
C GLY A 14 -10.92 3.29 -11.36
N ILE A 15 -12.25 3.43 -11.33
CA ILE A 15 -13.07 3.77 -10.16
C ILE A 15 -13.37 2.53 -9.28
N ASN A 16 -13.19 1.31 -9.79
CA ASN A 16 -13.47 0.06 -9.07
C ASN A 16 -12.26 -0.46 -8.28
N ALA A 17 -11.30 0.41 -7.98
CA ALA A 17 -10.17 0.04 -7.16
C ALA A 17 -10.66 -0.41 -5.75
N PRO A 18 -10.10 -1.50 -5.20
CA PRO A 18 -10.62 -2.11 -3.97
C PRO A 18 -10.37 -1.27 -2.71
N SER A 19 -9.45 -0.28 -2.77
CA SER A 19 -9.19 0.61 -1.63
C SER A 19 -10.11 1.82 -1.66
N ARG A 20 -10.69 2.16 -0.50
CA ARG A 20 -11.58 3.32 -0.33
C ARG A 20 -10.89 4.62 -0.76
N LEU A 21 -9.60 4.78 -0.45
CA LEU A 21 -8.80 5.94 -0.88
C LEU A 21 -8.78 6.07 -2.42
N ALA A 22 -8.64 4.96 -3.15
CA ALA A 22 -8.63 4.98 -4.60
C ALA A 22 -10.00 5.36 -5.18
N GLN A 23 -11.10 5.01 -4.52
CA GLN A 23 -12.44 5.43 -4.93
C GLN A 23 -12.64 6.93 -4.68
N THR A 24 -12.24 7.42 -3.51
CA THR A 24 -12.34 8.86 -3.16
C THR A 24 -11.46 9.73 -4.06
N LEU A 25 -10.22 9.31 -4.33
CA LEU A 25 -9.27 10.06 -5.16
C LEU A 25 -9.52 9.86 -6.66
N GLY A 26 -9.98 8.68 -7.09
CA GLY A 26 -10.28 8.38 -8.49
C GLY A 26 -11.46 9.19 -9.05
N LEU A 27 -12.36 9.67 -8.19
CA LEU A 27 -13.41 10.62 -8.56
C LEU A 27 -12.87 12.05 -8.75
N ASN A 28 -11.74 12.38 -8.14
CA ASN A 28 -11.08 13.66 -8.30
C ASN A 28 -10.08 13.62 -9.45
N ALA A 29 -10.42 14.23 -10.59
CA ALA A 29 -9.62 14.25 -11.82
C ALA A 29 -8.23 14.94 -11.72
N ARG A 30 -7.85 15.43 -10.53
CA ARG A 30 -6.63 16.21 -10.25
C ARG A 30 -5.47 15.37 -9.71
N VAL A 31 -5.70 14.08 -9.43
CA VAL A 31 -4.67 13.14 -8.96
C VAL A 31 -4.20 12.29 -10.11
N GLN A 32 -2.88 12.18 -10.28
CA GLN A 32 -2.28 11.32 -11.30
C GLN A 32 -2.03 9.92 -10.76
N SER A 33 -1.41 9.81 -9.60
CA SER A 33 -1.15 8.52 -8.97
C SER A 33 -0.91 8.65 -7.47
N PHE A 34 -1.10 7.56 -6.74
CA PHE A 34 -0.62 7.42 -5.38
C PHE A 34 -0.16 5.98 -5.12
N GLN A 35 0.81 5.84 -4.22
CA GLN A 35 1.35 4.56 -3.81
C GLN A 35 1.71 4.60 -2.33
N ALA A 36 1.13 3.67 -1.59
CA ALA A 36 1.37 3.53 -0.17
C ALA A 36 2.59 2.63 0.07
N PHE A 37 3.55 3.06 0.90
CA PHE A 37 4.77 2.32 1.20
C PHE A 37 4.98 2.07 2.70
N ASN A 38 5.63 0.96 3.02
CA ASN A 38 6.17 0.67 4.35
C ASN A 38 7.56 0.07 4.19
N THR A 39 8.52 0.69 4.85
CA THR A 39 9.92 0.28 4.89
C THR A 39 10.29 -0.01 6.33
N CYS A 40 10.44 -1.28 6.67
CA CYS A 40 10.89 -1.71 7.99
C CYS A 40 12.43 -1.81 8.03
N TYR A 41 13.06 -1.02 8.88
CA TYR A 41 14.46 -1.17 9.29
C TYR A 41 14.56 -2.02 10.56
N LYS A 42 15.77 -2.27 11.05
CA LYS A 42 16.03 -3.13 12.21
C LYS A 42 15.32 -2.64 13.48
N ASP A 43 15.43 -1.34 13.77
CA ASP A 43 14.95 -0.74 15.01
C ASP A 43 13.83 0.30 14.81
N THR A 44 13.47 0.57 13.55
CA THR A 44 12.46 1.58 13.20
C THR A 44 11.77 1.24 11.88
N GLY A 45 10.60 1.79 11.64
CA GLY A 45 9.84 1.64 10.40
C GLY A 45 9.40 2.99 9.88
N LEU A 46 9.48 3.16 8.56
CA LEU A 46 8.89 4.31 7.88
C LEU A 46 7.64 3.86 7.15
N VAL A 47 6.54 4.55 7.37
CA VAL A 47 5.29 4.32 6.67
C VAL A 47 4.78 5.62 6.08
N GLY A 48 4.24 5.57 4.86
CA GLY A 48 3.75 6.77 4.20
C GLY A 48 3.04 6.49 2.88
N VAL A 49 2.63 7.57 2.23
CA VAL A 49 2.00 7.55 0.91
C VAL A 49 2.75 8.53 0.02
N TYR A 50 3.21 8.03 -1.12
CA TYR A 50 3.73 8.85 -2.22
C TYR A 50 2.57 9.18 -3.15
N PHE A 51 2.45 10.42 -3.62
CA PHE A 51 1.39 10.80 -4.56
C PHE A 51 1.87 11.87 -5.55
N VAL A 52 1.24 11.88 -6.72
CA VAL A 52 1.45 12.87 -7.78
C VAL A 52 0.10 13.50 -8.10
N CYS A 53 0.00 14.82 -8.00
CA CYS A 53 -1.22 15.56 -8.27
C CYS A 53 -0.93 16.94 -8.87
N GLU A 54 -1.95 17.56 -9.44
CA GLU A 54 -1.88 18.96 -9.88
C GLU A 54 -1.83 19.91 -8.66
N GLU A 55 -1.23 21.09 -8.83
CA GLU A 55 -1.06 22.09 -7.76
C GLU A 55 -2.36 22.44 -7.03
N THR A 56 -3.46 22.55 -7.78
CA THR A 56 -4.80 22.85 -7.23
C THR A 56 -5.47 21.66 -6.53
N GLY A 57 -4.87 20.48 -6.60
CA GLY A 57 -5.35 19.23 -6.01
C GLY A 57 -4.60 18.79 -4.75
N VAL A 58 -3.52 19.48 -4.37
CA VAL A 58 -2.66 19.06 -3.25
C VAL A 58 -3.42 18.98 -1.93
N MET A 59 -4.12 20.04 -1.54
CA MET A 59 -4.86 20.05 -0.26
C MET A 59 -5.94 18.95 -0.17
N PRO A 60 -6.85 18.81 -1.16
CA PRO A 60 -7.82 17.72 -1.16
C PRO A 60 -7.20 16.32 -1.07
N VAL A 61 -6.03 16.10 -1.67
CA VAL A 61 -5.33 14.81 -1.61
C VAL A 61 -4.78 14.55 -0.21
N VAL A 62 -4.15 15.55 0.40
CA VAL A 62 -3.61 15.45 1.76
C VAL A 62 -4.74 15.21 2.76
N ASP A 63 -5.85 15.92 2.63
CA ASP A 63 -7.02 15.75 3.49
C ASP A 63 -7.61 14.34 3.35
N ALA A 64 -7.76 13.84 2.11
CA ALA A 64 -8.27 12.50 1.86
C ALA A 64 -7.34 11.41 2.40
N ILE A 65 -6.02 11.57 2.27
CA ILE A 65 -5.04 10.64 2.86
C ILE A 65 -5.18 10.66 4.37
N THR A 66 -5.12 11.84 4.99
CA THR A 66 -5.17 11.98 6.46
C THR A 66 -6.46 11.40 7.04
N GLN A 67 -7.61 11.66 6.40
CA GLN A 67 -8.89 11.09 6.80
C GLN A 67 -8.86 9.55 6.74
N GLN A 68 -8.27 8.98 5.69
CA GLN A 68 -8.14 7.53 5.57
C GLN A 68 -7.26 6.91 6.67
N TRP A 69 -6.21 7.60 7.09
CA TRP A 69 -5.38 7.17 8.22
C TRP A 69 -6.15 7.20 9.54
N ILE A 70 -6.95 8.24 9.77
CA ILE A 70 -7.82 8.34 10.96
C ILE A 70 -8.88 7.23 10.93
N ASP A 71 -9.54 7.03 9.79
CA ASP A 71 -10.56 6.00 9.62
C ASP A 71 -9.99 4.58 9.85
N LEU A 72 -8.73 4.33 9.47
CA LEU A 72 -8.06 3.06 9.75
C LEU A 72 -7.83 2.83 11.24
N CYS A 73 -7.65 3.89 12.03
CA CYS A 73 -7.49 3.81 13.48
C CYS A 73 -8.84 3.62 14.19
N ASP A 74 -9.89 4.31 13.76
CA ASP A 74 -11.16 4.36 14.48
C ASP A 74 -12.22 3.39 13.95
N ASN A 75 -12.27 3.14 12.63
CA ASN A 75 -13.42 2.54 11.95
C ASN A 75 -13.02 1.43 10.96
N ILE A 76 -12.15 0.52 11.37
CA ILE A 76 -11.82 -0.67 10.57
C ILE A 76 -12.82 -1.81 10.82
N THR A 77 -13.40 -2.36 9.75
CA THR A 77 -14.31 -3.52 9.86
C THR A 77 -13.55 -4.83 9.69
N ASP A 78 -14.04 -5.90 10.31
CA ASP A 78 -13.44 -7.24 10.21
C ASP A 78 -13.34 -7.74 8.76
N GLU A 79 -14.32 -7.40 7.92
CA GLU A 79 -14.32 -7.73 6.49
C GLU A 79 -13.13 -7.09 5.75
N GLU A 80 -12.78 -5.85 6.10
CA GLU A 80 -11.65 -5.16 5.48
C GLU A 80 -10.33 -5.77 5.92
N VAL A 81 -10.22 -6.17 7.18
CA VAL A 81 -9.05 -6.88 7.70
C VAL A 81 -8.86 -8.21 6.99
N GLU A 82 -9.93 -9.01 6.84
CA GLU A 82 -9.87 -10.30 6.15
C GLU A 82 -9.53 -10.15 4.66
N ARG A 83 -10.07 -9.13 3.99
CA ARG A 83 -9.68 -8.78 2.62
C ARG A 83 -8.20 -8.42 2.56
N GLY A 84 -7.73 -7.56 3.46
CA GLY A 84 -6.32 -7.14 3.53
C GLY A 84 -5.37 -8.32 3.72
N LYS A 85 -5.71 -9.27 4.60
CA LYS A 85 -4.96 -10.52 4.80
C LYS A 85 -4.91 -11.36 3.52
N ARG A 86 -6.03 -11.55 2.84
CA ARG A 86 -6.09 -12.33 1.59
C ARG A 86 -5.25 -11.68 0.48
N THR A 87 -5.35 -10.36 0.32
CA THR A 87 -4.53 -9.62 -0.65
C THR A 87 -3.04 -9.72 -0.32
N LEU A 88 -2.67 -9.68 0.97
CA LEU A 88 -1.29 -9.90 1.41
C LEU A 88 -0.80 -11.30 1.05
N LEU A 89 -1.58 -12.32 1.38
CA LEU A 89 -1.25 -13.71 1.10
C LEU A 89 -1.08 -13.96 -0.40
N THR A 90 -2.00 -13.48 -1.23
CA THR A 90 -1.91 -13.60 -2.69
C THR A 90 -0.66 -12.92 -3.23
N ASN A 91 -0.32 -11.72 -2.76
CA ASN A 91 0.89 -11.03 -3.23
C ASN A 91 2.17 -11.75 -2.82
N ILE A 92 2.25 -12.29 -1.60
CA ILE A 92 3.41 -13.09 -1.18
C ILE A 92 3.53 -14.35 -2.03
N LEU A 93 2.41 -15.03 -2.29
CA LEU A 93 2.39 -16.25 -3.10
C LEU A 93 2.89 -15.99 -4.54
N LEU A 94 2.45 -14.88 -5.15
CA LEU A 94 2.90 -14.49 -6.48
C LEU A 94 4.38 -14.10 -6.52
N MET A 95 4.93 -13.55 -5.44
CA MET A 95 6.35 -13.21 -5.35
C MET A 95 7.26 -14.44 -5.20
N LEU A 96 6.72 -15.59 -4.80
CA LEU A 96 7.46 -16.84 -4.58
C LEU A 96 7.41 -17.81 -5.77
N ASP A 97 6.92 -17.37 -6.93
CA ASP A 97 6.83 -18.24 -8.12
C ASP A 97 8.20 -18.34 -8.84
N GLY A 98 8.94 -19.41 -8.51
CA GLY A 98 10.22 -19.75 -9.14
C GLY A 98 11.36 -19.97 -8.14
N SER A 99 12.38 -20.75 -8.53
CA SER A 99 13.52 -21.06 -7.65
C SER A 99 14.42 -19.86 -7.32
N THR A 100 14.55 -18.88 -8.23
CA THR A 100 15.34 -17.67 -8.04
C THR A 100 14.80 -16.73 -6.96
N PRO A 101 13.52 -16.29 -6.99
CA PRO A 101 12.99 -15.41 -5.94
C PRO A 101 12.94 -16.10 -4.56
N ILE A 102 12.77 -17.43 -4.52
CA ILE A 102 12.87 -18.21 -3.28
C ILE A 102 14.28 -18.12 -2.68
N CYS A 103 15.32 -18.33 -3.50
CA CYS A 103 16.72 -18.21 -3.04
C CYS A 103 17.07 -16.78 -2.57
N GLU A 104 16.55 -15.76 -3.26
CA GLU A 104 16.75 -14.35 -2.88
C GLU A 104 16.06 -14.02 -1.55
N ASP A 105 14.85 -14.52 -1.33
CA ASP A 105 14.12 -14.34 -0.07
C ASP A 105 14.86 -15.02 1.08
N ILE A 106 15.27 -16.29 0.92
CA ILE A 106 16.07 -17.02 1.91
C ILE A 106 17.36 -16.25 2.24
N GLY A 107 18.08 -15.74 1.23
CA GLY A 107 19.28 -14.93 1.43
C GLY A 107 19.00 -13.67 2.24
N ARG A 108 17.89 -12.96 1.97
CA ARG A 108 17.46 -11.80 2.76
C ARG A 108 17.17 -12.17 4.21
N TRP A 109 16.43 -13.25 4.47
CA TRP A 109 16.13 -13.70 5.83
C TRP A 109 17.40 -14.05 6.60
N VAL A 110 18.32 -14.79 5.99
CA VAL A 110 19.59 -15.20 6.60
C VAL A 110 20.44 -14.00 6.95
N VAL A 111 20.59 -13.03 6.04
CA VAL A 111 21.33 -11.78 6.32
C VAL A 111 20.66 -11.01 7.45
N ARG A 112 19.33 -10.86 7.44
CA ARG A 112 18.61 -10.17 8.53
C ARG A 112 18.80 -10.87 9.88
N LEU A 113 18.79 -12.19 9.93
CA LEU A 113 18.96 -12.97 11.16
C LEU A 113 20.40 -12.94 11.69
N ILE A 114 21.40 -13.08 10.82
CA ILE A 114 22.82 -13.13 11.22
C ILE A 114 23.32 -11.77 11.72
N PHE A 115 22.90 -10.66 11.12
CA PHE A 115 23.30 -9.30 11.56
C PHE A 115 22.42 -8.73 12.70
N THR A 116 21.58 -9.56 13.32
CA THR A 116 20.67 -9.18 14.42
C THR A 116 21.04 -9.77 15.79
N PHE A 117 22.17 -10.47 15.90
CA PHE A 117 22.83 -10.77 17.18
C PHE A 117 24.07 -9.92 17.38
#